data_AF-A0A969UMJ5-F1
#
_entry.id   AF-A0A969UMJ5-F1
#
_cell.length_a   1.000
_cell.length_b   1.000
_cell.length_c   1.000
_cell.angle_alpha   90.00
_cell.angle_beta   90.00
_cell.angle_gamma   90.00
#
_symmetry.space_group_name_H-M   'P 1'
#
loop_
_entity.id
_entity.type
_entity.pdbx_description
1 polymer ?
#
loop_
_entity_poly.entity_id
_entity_poly.type
_entity_poly.pdbx_seq_one_letter_code
_entity_poly.pdbx_strand_id
1 'polypeptide(L)' 'MTEESRSTLCEPLGQEKAIMDAEIIKERIKLIEGKRDSLLRLLEQPDLGTLRIDVNQALEEMDDLIDEFKRTFPEAS' A
#
# COMPACT_ATOMS: atom_id res chain seq x y z
N MET A 1 -41.25 -35.07 -17.37
CA MET A 1 -40.54 -34.47 -16.22
C MET A 1 -39.09 -34.84 -16.37
N THR A 2 -38.28 -33.92 -16.92
CA THR A 2 -36.82 -34.02 -16.89
C THR A 2 -36.35 -32.61 -16.54
N GLU A 3 -36.39 -32.34 -15.25
CA GLU A 3 -35.61 -31.28 -14.62
C GLU A 3 -34.17 -31.75 -14.60
N GLU A 4 -33.30 -31.15 -15.42
CA GLU A 4 -31.91 -30.97 -15.04
C GLU A 4 -31.26 -29.97 -15.98
N SER A 5 -30.30 -29.22 -15.46
CA SER A 5 -29.37 -28.38 -16.20
C SER A 5 -29.84 -26.98 -16.61
N ARG A 6 -30.28 -26.18 -15.63
CA ARG A 6 -30.02 -24.73 -15.63
C ARG A 6 -29.54 -24.27 -14.26
N SER A 7 -28.28 -24.59 -13.96
CA SER A 7 -27.52 -23.80 -12.99
C SER A 7 -26.04 -23.96 -13.29
N THR A 8 -25.64 -23.49 -14.48
CA THR A 8 -24.24 -23.11 -14.71
C THR A 8 -23.97 -21.89 -13.85
N LEU A 9 -23.34 -22.15 -12.70
CA LEU A 9 -22.25 -21.39 -12.12
C LEU A 9 -22.42 -19.86 -12.17
N CYS A 10 -22.81 -19.27 -11.03
CA CYS A 10 -22.47 -17.88 -10.74
C CYS A 10 -20.94 -17.70 -10.89
N GLU A 11 -20.50 -16.97 -11.90
CA GLU A 11 -19.13 -16.47 -11.97
C GLU A 11 -18.99 -15.31 -10.96
N PRO A 12 -18.03 -15.34 -10.01
CA PRO A 12 -17.74 -14.20 -9.19
C PRO A 12 -16.77 -13.26 -9.94
N LEU A 13 -17.27 -12.51 -10.91
CA LEU A 13 -16.49 -11.49 -11.65
C LEU A 13 -16.08 -10.27 -10.79
N GLY A 14 -16.37 -10.28 -9.48
CA GLY A 14 -16.05 -9.18 -8.56
C GLY A 14 -14.71 -9.32 -7.84
N GLN A 15 -14.07 -10.49 -7.85
CA GLN A 15 -12.85 -10.74 -7.07
C GLN A 15 -11.57 -10.38 -7.84
N GLU A 16 -11.55 -10.50 -9.17
CA GLU A 16 -10.34 -10.25 -9.97
C GLU A 16 -9.95 -8.76 -9.99
N LYS A 17 -10.92 -7.84 -10.08
CA LYS A 17 -10.66 -6.39 -10.04
C LYS A 17 -10.06 -5.94 -8.69
N ALA A 18 -10.61 -6.43 -7.58
CA ALA A 18 -10.17 -6.03 -6.24
C ALA A 18 -8.74 -6.50 -5.94
N ILE A 19 -8.34 -7.68 -6.46
CA ILE A 19 -6.96 -8.17 -6.34
C ILE A 19 -6.02 -7.25 -7.12
N MET A 20 -6.36 -6.86 -8.36
CA MET A 20 -5.54 -5.95 -9.16
C MET A 20 -5.39 -4.57 -8.51
N ASP A 21 -6.47 -4.03 -7.94
CA ASP A 21 -6.44 -2.78 -7.20
C ASP A 21 -5.52 -2.88 -5.96
N ALA A 22 -5.55 -4.00 -5.23
CA ALA A 22 -4.66 -4.24 -4.08
C ALA A 22 -3.19 -4.36 -4.49
N GLU A 23 -2.88 -5.02 -5.61
CA GLU A 23 -1.52 -5.10 -6.15
C GLU A 23 -0.99 -3.73 -6.57
N ILE A 24 -1.83 -2.86 -7.16
CA ILE A 24 -1.47 -1.47 -7.47
C ILE A 24 -1.15 -0.69 -6.19
N ILE A 25 -1.96 -0.84 -5.13
CA ILE A 25 -1.71 -0.17 -3.85
C ILE A 25 -0.39 -0.66 -3.23
N LYS A 26 -0.11 -1.98 -3.25
CA LYS A 26 1.17 -2.55 -2.80
C LYS A 26 2.37 -1.95 -3.55
N GLU A 27 2.27 -1.82 -4.88
CA GLU A 27 3.33 -1.22 -5.68
C GLU A 27 3.55 0.25 -5.31
N ARG A 28 2.47 1.01 -5.09
CA ARG A 28 2.57 2.39 -4.62
C ARG A 28 3.20 2.52 -3.24
N ILE A 29 2.95 1.58 -2.33
CA ILE A 29 3.58 1.55 -1.01
C ILE A 29 5.09 1.30 -1.13
N LYS A 30 5.53 0.39 -2.00
CA LYS A 30 6.97 0.20 -2.28
C LYS A 30 7.65 1.49 -2.76
N LEU A 31 6.96 2.30 -3.57
CA LEU A 31 7.47 3.60 -3.99
C LEU A 31 7.56 4.61 -2.82
N ILE A 32 6.63 4.52 -1.86
CA ILE A 32 6.64 5.35 -0.65
C ILE A 32 7.80 4.94 0.26
N GLU A 33 8.04 3.64 0.46
CA GLU A 33 9.20 3.13 1.19
C GLU A 33 10.52 3.62 0.59
N GLY A 34 10.67 3.58 -0.75
CA GLY A 34 11.87 4.12 -1.40
C GLY A 34 12.06 5.64 -1.23
N LYS A 35 10.96 6.40 -1.17
CA LYS A 35 11.01 7.84 -0.88
C LYS A 35 11.38 8.11 0.59
N ARG A 36 10.91 7.27 1.51
CA ARG A 36 11.25 7.34 2.94
C ARG A 36 12.77 7.19 3.12
N ASP A 37 13.37 6.20 2.46
CA ASP A 37 14.82 6.01 2.48
C ASP A 37 15.59 7.23 1.93
N SER A 38 15.02 7.91 0.94
CA SER A 38 15.61 9.14 0.40
C SER A 38 15.56 10.29 1.42
N LEU A 39 14.48 10.42 2.18
CA LEU A 39 14.34 11.42 3.25
C LEU A 39 15.25 11.10 4.45
N LEU A 40 15.45 9.82 4.78
CA LEU A 40 16.42 9.41 5.80
C LEU A 40 17.84 9.82 5.43
N ARG A 41 18.26 9.59 4.19
CA ARG A 41 19.57 10.06 3.69
C ARG A 41 19.68 11.59 3.70
N LEU A 42 18.57 12.28 3.43
CA LEU A 42 18.53 13.74 3.51
C LEU A 42 18.77 14.22 4.96
N LEU A 43 18.19 13.55 5.97
CA LEU A 43 18.41 13.87 7.39
C LEU A 43 19.86 13.72 7.88
N GLU A 44 20.67 12.90 7.20
CA GLU A 44 22.10 12.76 7.50
C GLU A 44 22.88 14.04 7.17
N GLN A 45 22.32 14.93 6.33
CA GLN A 45 22.95 16.20 5.99
C GLN A 45 22.89 17.19 7.17
N PRO A 46 24.02 17.78 7.59
CA PRO A 46 24.09 18.65 8.76
C PRO A 46 23.50 20.06 8.53
N ASP A 47 23.30 20.47 7.28
CA ASP A 47 22.96 21.84 6.85
C ASP A 47 21.48 22.05 6.49
N LEU A 48 20.59 21.17 6.95
CA LEU A 48 19.15 21.24 6.66
C LEU A 48 18.42 22.43 7.29
N GLY A 49 18.92 23.00 8.38
CA GLY A 49 18.26 24.11 9.08
C GLY A 49 16.79 23.79 9.41
N THR A 50 15.87 24.65 8.98
CA THR A 50 14.42 24.51 9.21
C THR A 50 13.80 23.33 8.47
N LEU A 51 14.36 22.93 7.32
CA LEU A 51 13.88 21.81 6.51
C LEU A 51 13.94 20.48 7.27
N ARG A 52 14.80 20.39 8.29
CA ARG A 52 14.88 19.21 9.18
C ARG A 52 13.54 18.92 9.86
N ILE A 53 12.78 19.96 10.24
CA ILE A 53 11.48 19.78 10.89
C ILE A 53 10.49 19.19 9.89
N ASP A 54 10.42 19.77 8.69
CA ASP A 54 9.52 19.31 7.62
C ASP A 54 9.84 17.87 7.18
N VAL A 55 11.14 17.52 7.10
CA VAL A 55 11.59 16.17 6.73
C VAL A 55 11.24 15.15 7.82
N ASN A 56 11.40 15.48 9.10
CA ASN A 56 10.97 14.58 10.18
C ASN A 56 9.45 14.39 10.16
N GLN A 57 8.67 15.46 9.96
CA GLN A 57 7.22 15.34 9.87
C GLN A 57 6.80 14.47 8.68
N ALA A 58 7.41 14.65 7.51
CA ALA A 58 7.13 13.82 6.35
C ALA A 58 7.49 12.35 6.59
N LEU A 59 8.58 12.06 7.32
CA LEU A 59 8.95 10.68 7.68
C LEU A 59 7.93 10.05 8.63
N GLU A 60 7.46 10.78 9.64
CA GLU A 60 6.41 10.31 10.55
C GLU A 60 5.12 10.00 9.80
N GLU A 61 4.67 10.91 8.93
CA GLU A 61 3.46 10.70 8.11
C GLU A 61 3.60 9.49 7.17
N MET A 62 4.79 9.27 6.61
CA MET A 62 5.06 8.11 5.75
C MET A 62 5.10 6.81 6.55
N ASP A 63 5.65 6.82 7.76
CA ASP A 63 5.67 5.67 8.66
C ASP A 63 4.24 5.29 9.10
N ASP A 64 3.44 6.27 9.50
CA ASP A 64 2.03 6.05 9.85
C ASP A 64 1.23 5.47 8.67
N LEU A 65 1.45 5.97 7.45
CA LEU A 65 0.80 5.48 6.24
C LEU A 65 1.19 4.02 5.91
N ILE A 66 2.48 3.69 6.04
CA ILE A 66 2.99 2.33 5.81
C ILE A 66 2.40 1.37 6.85
N ASP A 67 2.31 1.79 8.11
CA ASP A 67 1.76 0.96 9.18
C ASP A 67 0.25 0.78 9.02
N GLU A 68 -0.51 1.81 8.64
CA GLU A 68 -1.92 1.68 8.29
C GLU A 68 -2.12 0.71 7.12
N PHE A 69 -1.26 0.77 6.10
CA PHE A 69 -1.30 -0.16 4.98
C PHE A 69 -1.09 -1.61 5.43
N LYS A 70 -0.06 -1.89 6.24
CA LYS A 70 0.21 -3.24 6.78
C LYS A 70 -0.95 -3.79 7.60
N ARG A 71 -1.66 -2.92 8.32
CA ARG A 71 -2.86 -3.29 9.10
C ARG A 71 -4.06 -3.56 8.22
N THR A 72 -4.20 -2.83 7.11
CA THR A 72 -5.30 -2.99 6.15
C THR A 72 -5.12 -4.23 5.29
N PHE A 73 -3.88 -4.54 4.92
CA PHE A 73 -3.50 -5.70 4.11
C PHE A 73 -2.49 -6.57 4.88
N PRO A 74 -2.90 -7.24 5.96
CA PRO A 74 -2.02 -8.19 6.63
C PRO A 74 -1.61 -9.26 5.62
N GLU A 75 -0.31 -9.49 5.44
CA GLU A 75 0.15 -10.67 4.72
C GLU A 75 -0.43 -11.89 5.44
N ALA A 76 -1.33 -12.62 4.77
CA ALA A 76 -1.90 -13.83 5.31
C ALA A 76 -0.74 -14.78 5.65
N SER A 77 -0.54 -15.04 6.95
CA SER A 77 0.45 -15.98 7.47
C SER A 77 0.23 -17.39 6.92
#